data_AF-A0A9X2JZR7-F1
#
_entry.id   AF-A0A9X2JZR7-F1
#
_cell.length_a   1.000
_cell.length_b   1.000
_cell.length_c   1.000
_cell.angle_alpha   90.00
_cell.angle_beta   90.00
_cell.angle_gamma   90.00
#
_symmetry.space_group_name_H-M   'P 1'
#
loop_
_entity.id
_entity.type
_entity.pdbx_description
1 polymer ?
#
loop_
_entity_poly.entity_id
_entity_poly.type
_entity_poly.pdbx_seq_one_letter_code
_entity_poly.pdbx_strand_id
1 'polypeptide(L)'
;MEDENPVSFSIKGDRFVMDLKPENEDRLRAALAPFIAKARRDETTATSRPRGRRTAGGATRAMSKEKSQEIRQWAKAHGLPVSERGRIASSVIQKYEAAH
;
A
#
# COMPACT_ATOMS: atom_id res chain seq x y z
N MET A 1 22.23 -14.52 19.21
CA MET A 1 21.47 -13.64 18.30
C MET A 1 20.16 -13.43 19.01
N GLU A 2 19.90 -12.25 19.56
CA GLU A 2 18.71 -12.03 20.39
C GLU A 2 17.49 -11.92 19.48
N ASP A 3 16.66 -12.96 19.50
CA ASP A 3 15.40 -13.02 18.76
C ASP A 3 14.36 -12.14 19.46
N GLU A 4 14.48 -10.82 19.30
CA GLU A 4 13.41 -9.87 19.62
C GLU A 4 12.41 -9.86 18.47
N ASN A 5 11.20 -10.36 18.73
CA ASN A 5 10.13 -10.36 17.74
C ASN A 5 9.22 -9.14 17.98
N PRO A 6 9.21 -8.15 17.07
CA PRO A 6 8.35 -6.98 17.21
C PRO A 6 6.89 -7.38 16.98
N VAL A 7 6.09 -7.39 18.04
CA VAL A 7 4.66 -7.67 17.98
C VAL A 7 3.90 -6.36 17.84
N SER A 8 3.07 -6.27 16.81
CA SER A 8 2.18 -5.13 16.59
C SER A 8 0.74 -5.46 16.96
N PHE A 9 0.09 -4.57 17.71
CA PHE A 9 -1.31 -4.72 18.10
C PHE A 9 -2.01 -3.36 18.10
N SER A 10 -3.34 -3.36 18.19
CA SER A 10 -4.13 -2.13 18.18
C SER A 10 -5.28 -2.21 19.17
N ILE A 11 -5.53 -1.12 19.89
CA ILE A 11 -6.59 -1.01 20.90
C ILE A 11 -7.34 0.28 20.62
N LYS A 12 -8.65 0.19 20.39
CA LYS A 12 -9.52 1.36 20.07
C LYS A 12 -9.04 2.22 18.89
N GLY A 13 -8.28 1.64 17.96
CA GLY A 13 -7.75 2.34 16.79
C GLY A 13 -6.32 2.87 16.96
N ASP A 14 -5.80 2.92 18.19
CA ASP A 14 -4.41 3.25 18.45
C ASP A 14 -3.50 2.06 18.18
N ARG A 15 -2.39 2.28 17.47
CA ARG A 15 -1.44 1.24 17.09
C ARG A 15 -0.22 1.27 17.98
N PHE A 16 0.12 0.11 18.54
CA PHE A 16 1.28 -0.11 19.41
C PHE A 16 2.21 -1.16 18.81
N VAL A 17 3.49 -1.02 19.12
CA VAL A 17 4.55 -1.98 18.80
C VAL A 17 5.31 -2.26 20.08
N MET A 18 5.57 -3.54 20.34
CA MET A 18 6.32 -3.99 21.51
C MET A 18 7.27 -5.09 21.08
N ASP A 19 8.53 -4.95 21.46
CA ASP A 19 9.55 -5.97 21.24
C ASP A 19 9.41 -7.02 22.34
N LEU A 20 9.06 -8.24 21.94
CA LEU A 20 8.84 -9.34 22.87
C LEU A 20 9.85 -10.46 22.61
N LYS A 21 10.34 -11.03 23.70
CA LYS A 21 11.01 -12.33 23.69
C LYS A 21 9.98 -13.44 23.44
N PRO A 22 10.36 -14.59 22.87
CA PRO A 22 9.44 -15.68 22.54
C PRO A 22 8.54 -16.10 23.72
N GLU A 23 9.12 -16.18 24.93
CA GLU A 23 8.41 -16.52 26.16
C GLU A 23 7.29 -15.52 26.51
N ASN A 24 7.50 -14.23 26.24
CA ASN A 24 6.52 -13.19 26.52
C ASN A 24 5.49 -13.06 25.38
N GLU A 25 5.86 -13.40 24.15
CA GLU A 25 4.92 -13.49 23.02
C GLU A 25 3.85 -14.55 23.28
N ASP A 26 4.25 -15.74 23.73
CA ASP A 26 3.31 -16.81 24.07
C ASP A 26 2.35 -16.42 25.19
N ARG A 27 2.87 -15.72 26.21
CA ARG A 27 2.05 -15.17 27.31
C ARG A 27 1.03 -14.16 26.81
N LEU A 28 1.42 -13.26 25.92
CA LEU A 28 0.51 -12.29 25.30
C LEU A 28 -0.57 -13.00 24.49
N ARG A 29 -0.19 -13.99 23.67
CA ARG A 29 -1.11 -14.75 22.84
C ARG A 29 -2.11 -15.56 23.68
N ALA A 30 -1.65 -16.17 24.77
CA ALA A 30 -2.49 -16.89 25.72
C ALA A 30 -3.50 -15.96 26.41
N ALA A 31 -3.07 -14.76 26.84
CA ALA A 31 -3.95 -13.77 27.45
C ALA A 31 -5.03 -13.25 26.46
N LEU A 32 -4.70 -13.17 25.17
CA LEU A 32 -5.62 -12.72 24.13
C LEU A 32 -6.54 -13.84 23.59
N ALA A 33 -6.21 -15.12 23.80
CA ALA A 33 -6.96 -16.27 23.31
C ALA A 33 -8.49 -16.22 23.56
N PRO A 34 -9.00 -15.91 24.77
CA PRO A 34 -10.46 -15.86 25.01
C PRO A 34 -11.14 -14.70 24.26
N PHE A 35 -10.42 -13.61 24.01
CA PHE A 35 -10.94 -12.47 23.25
C PHE A 35 -10.92 -12.76 21.74
N ILE A 36 -9.83 -13.36 21.23
CA ILE A 36 -9.71 -13.77 19.83
C ILE A 36 -10.79 -14.80 19.46
N ALA A 37 -11.09 -15.76 20.34
CA ALA A 37 -12.12 -16.76 20.11
C ALA A 37 -13.53 -16.17 19.93
N LYS A 38 -13.80 -15.03 20.57
CA LYS A 38 -15.08 -14.30 20.47
C LYS A 38 -15.04 -13.15 19.46
N ALA A 39 -13.87 -12.80 18.96
CA ALA A 39 -13.69 -11.72 18.00
C ALA A 39 -13.98 -12.20 16.59
N ARG A 40 -14.65 -11.36 15.79
CA ARG A 40 -14.68 -11.51 14.33
C ARG A 40 -13.42 -10.86 13.77
N ARG A 41 -12.74 -11.52 12.82
CA ARG A 41 -11.71 -10.84 12.03
C ARG A 41 -12.37 -9.72 11.25
N ASP A 42 -11.95 -8.50 11.49
CA ASP A 42 -12.37 -7.37 10.69
C ASP A 42 -11.79 -7.53 9.27
N GLU A 43 -12.64 -7.71 8.26
CA GLU A 43 -12.22 -7.84 6.87
C GLU A 43 -11.51 -6.58 6.35
N THR A 44 -11.69 -5.42 7.01
CA THR A 44 -10.89 -4.23 6.72
C THR A 44 -9.42 -4.36 7.17
N THR A 45 -9.10 -5.27 8.10
CA THR A 45 -7.72 -5.58 8.55
C THR A 45 -7.09 -6.77 7.81
N ALA A 46 -7.82 -7.42 6.89
CA ALA A 46 -7.23 -8.39 5.96
C ALA A 46 -6.32 -7.74 4.89
N THR A 47 -6.13 -6.42 4.93
CA THR A 47 -5.21 -5.67 4.06
C THR A 47 -3.87 -5.33 4.74
N SER A 48 -3.43 -6.10 5.74
CA SER A 48 -1.99 -6.20 6.03
C SER A 48 -1.32 -7.18 5.06
N ARG A 49 -1.54 -6.95 3.76
CA ARG A 49 -0.59 -7.37 2.72
C ARG A 49 0.67 -6.52 2.93
N PRO A 50 1.88 -7.09 2.77
CA PRO A 50 3.12 -6.39 3.07
C PRO A 50 3.16 -5.06 2.34
N ARG A 51 3.74 -4.06 3.01
CA ARG A 51 3.82 -2.64 2.66
C ARG A 51 4.69 -2.37 1.42
N GLY A 52 4.51 -3.18 0.37
CA GLY A 52 5.11 -3.11 -0.96
C GLY A 52 4.06 -3.09 -2.09
N ARG A 53 2.80 -2.72 -1.82
CA ARG A 53 1.86 -2.38 -2.90
C ARG A 53 0.90 -1.26 -2.52
N ARG A 54 1.38 -0.03 -2.65
CA ARG A 54 0.50 1.11 -2.97
C ARG A 54 -0.04 0.92 -4.39
N THR A 55 -1.05 0.08 -4.57
CA THR A 55 -2.02 0.30 -5.66
C THR A 55 -3.12 1.17 -5.09
N ALA A 56 -2.76 2.44 -4.87
CA ALA A 56 -3.72 3.52 -4.69
C ALA A 56 -4.48 3.67 -6.01
N GLY A 57 -5.80 3.47 -5.97
CA GLY A 57 -6.76 4.00 -6.94
C GLY A 57 -6.58 3.52 -8.38
N GLY A 58 -7.61 2.85 -8.90
CA GLY A 58 -7.82 2.84 -10.34
C GLY A 58 -8.52 1.61 -10.84
N ALA A 59 -9.85 1.66 -10.83
CA ALA A 59 -10.65 1.20 -11.95
C ALA A 59 -10.40 2.10 -13.20
N THR A 60 -9.13 2.36 -13.52
CA THR A 60 -8.71 3.14 -14.67
C THR A 60 -7.49 2.44 -15.21
N ARG A 61 -7.74 1.61 -16.25
CA ARG A 61 -6.78 1.08 -17.23
C ARG A 61 -5.34 1.30 -16.80
N ALA A 62 -4.70 0.28 -16.23
CA ALA A 62 -3.25 0.26 -16.12
C ALA A 62 -2.69 0.52 -17.53
N MET A 63 -2.31 1.77 -17.82
CA MET A 63 -1.68 2.10 -19.07
C MET A 63 -0.44 1.24 -19.16
N SER A 64 -0.36 0.42 -20.22
CA SER A 64 0.84 -0.35 -20.52
C SER A 64 2.05 0.58 -20.44
N LYS A 65 3.19 0.08 -19.95
CA LYS A 65 4.43 0.87 -19.86
C LYS A 65 4.75 1.60 -21.17
N GLU A 66 4.41 0.96 -22.29
CA GLU A 66 4.46 1.48 -23.65
C GLU A 66 3.61 2.74 -23.85
N LYS A 67 2.30 2.70 -23.58
CA LYS A 67 1.41 3.87 -23.66
C LYS A 67 1.89 5.02 -22.76
N SER A 68 2.47 4.69 -21.61
CA SER A 68 3.07 5.70 -20.72
C SER A 68 4.37 6.32 -21.27
N GLN A 69 5.11 5.62 -22.12
CA GLN A 69 6.28 6.19 -22.80
C GLN A 69 5.86 7.07 -23.96
N GLU A 70 4.87 6.64 -24.74
CA GLU A 70 4.34 7.38 -25.88
C GLU A 70 3.75 8.74 -25.45
N ILE A 71 2.89 8.73 -24.42
CA ILE A 71 2.32 9.97 -23.87
C ILE A 71 3.42 10.91 -23.36
N ARG A 72 4.51 10.38 -22.79
CA ARG A 72 5.65 11.21 -22.34
C ARG A 72 6.40 11.84 -23.51
N GLN A 73 6.64 11.11 -24.59
CA GLN A 73 7.31 11.64 -25.77
C GLN A 73 6.47 12.73 -26.42
N TRP A 74 5.17 12.47 -26.59
CA TRP A 74 4.21 13.45 -27.10
C TRP A 74 4.16 14.70 -26.21
N ALA A 75 4.09 14.52 -24.89
CA ALA A 75 4.07 15.61 -23.93
C ALA A 75 5.34 16.47 -23.98
N LYS A 76 6.52 15.82 -24.07
CA LYS A 76 7.81 16.50 -24.19
C LYS A 76 7.91 17.30 -25.50
N ALA A 77 7.41 16.75 -26.60
CA ALA A 77 7.35 17.46 -27.89
C ALA A 77 6.43 18.68 -27.86
N HIS A 78 5.34 18.64 -27.08
CA HIS A 78 4.38 19.73 -26.90
C HIS A 78 4.74 20.69 -25.75
N GLY A 79 5.91 20.54 -25.12
CA GLY A 79 6.35 21.38 -24.01
C GLY A 79 5.50 21.24 -22.73
N LEU A 80 4.81 20.11 -22.56
CA LEU A 80 3.98 19.85 -21.38
C LEU A 80 4.82 19.36 -20.19
N PRO A 81 4.51 19.79 -18.95
CA PRO A 81 5.25 19.36 -17.77
C PRO A 81 4.99 17.88 -17.50
N VAL A 82 5.98 17.03 -17.77
CA VAL A 82 5.92 15.58 -17.56
C VAL A 82 7.09 15.13 -16.70
N SER A 83 6.84 14.23 -15.74
CA SER A 83 7.89 13.68 -14.88
C SER A 83 8.69 12.61 -15.62
N GLU A 84 10.02 12.64 -15.49
CA GLU A 84 10.92 11.66 -16.12
C GLU A 84 10.72 10.24 -15.58
N ARG A 85 10.26 10.12 -14.32
CA ARG A 85 10.02 8.85 -13.65
C ARG A 85 8.69 8.87 -12.90
N GLY A 86 7.90 7.82 -13.06
CA GLY A 86 6.64 7.64 -12.33
C GLY A 86 5.39 8.02 -13.12
N ARG A 87 4.36 8.48 -12.41
CA ARG A 87 3.01 8.70 -12.93
C ARG A 87 2.95 9.98 -13.77
N ILE A 88 2.31 9.90 -14.93
CA ILE A 88 2.03 11.05 -15.81
C ILE A 88 0.85 11.83 -15.24
N ALA A 89 0.93 13.16 -15.26
CA ALA A 89 -0.17 14.02 -14.84
C ALA A 89 -1.43 13.72 -15.69
N SER A 90 -2.59 13.62 -15.04
CA SER A 90 -3.86 13.32 -15.72
C SER A 90 -4.21 14.35 -16.81
N SER A 91 -3.78 15.60 -16.64
CA SER A 91 -3.93 16.66 -17.65
C SER A 91 -3.20 16.35 -18.96
N VAL A 92 -2.04 15.69 -18.90
CA VAL A 92 -1.27 15.31 -20.08
C VAL A 92 -1.93 14.13 -20.79
N ILE A 93 -2.44 13.16 -20.03
CA ILE A 93 -3.18 12.01 -20.58
C ILE A 93 -4.42 12.49 -21.34
N GLN A 94 -5.21 13.40 -20.75
CA GLN A 94 -6.40 13.94 -21.41
C GLN A 94 -6.07 14.70 -22.69
N LYS A 95 -4.99 15.50 -22.71
CA LYS A 95 -4.60 16.21 -23.93
C LYS A 95 -4.12 15.25 -25.03
N TYR A 96 -3.47 14.15 -24.66
CA TYR A 96 -3.10 13.10 -25.61
C TYR A 96 -4.34 12.38 -26.15
N GLU A 97 -5.29 11.99 -25.29
CA GLU A 97 -6.56 11.36 -25.69
C GLU A 97 -7.48 12.32 -26.48
N ALA A 98 -7.33 13.63 -26.35
CA ALA A 98 -8.04 14.60 -27.17
C ALA A 98 -7.37 14.82 -28.54
N ALA A 99 -6.09 14.48 -28.68
CA ALA A 99 -5.30 14.62 -29.90
C ALA A 99 -5.19 13.32 -30.72
N HIS A 100 -5.80 12.23 -30.24
CA HIS A 100 -5.72 10.88 -30.81
C HIS A 100 -7.08 10.19 -30.77
#